data_AF-A0A7L0ZJX7-F1
#
_entry.id   AF-A0A7L0ZJX7-F1
#
_cell.length_a   1.000
_cell.length_b   1.000
_cell.length_c   1.000
_cell.angle_alpha   90.00
_cell.angle_beta   90.00
_cell.angle_gamma   90.00
#
_symmetry.space_group_name_H-M   'P 1'
#
loop_
_entity.id
_entity.type
_entity.pdbx_description
1 polymer ?
#
loop_
_entity_poly.entity_id
_entity_poly.type
_entity_poly.pdbx_seq_one_letter_code
_entity_poly.pdbx_strand_id
1 'polypeptide(L)'
;SGGKDSCYNMMQCVAAGHQIVALANLRPAENTGQTDELDSYMYQTVGHHAIDLYADALDLPLYRGFIKGTSVNTGRVYMACQGDEVEDLYHLMKLVKDREGVEGVSVGAILSDYQRVRVEDVCRRLNLQPLAYLWRWNQEMLLKEIILSNIQAIIIKVAAFGLDPDKHLGKTLDQMEPILLELSEKYGVHVCGEGGEYETFTLDCPLFKKKIVVDSAKVVVHSADAFAPVGYLHFLKSHLENKASSAFVVNSCSCEISCTDDDIFPSSEEDEPQKTMPVTWKSLKPNFLDFTKMFESSGKSLSGYQWFSGITAYFLPSKDMNAQDAAREAFSSLRANMTSEGLKLKDIILVHLYMKSMKDFSVINSVYETEFDLCPPARVCVEIPLPDGVLFCIDCLAHKYSIATDDVLHDEKLVMHVQSISHWAPASIGPYSQSVKVGNFCYFMGTV
;
A
#
# COMPACT_ATOMS: atom_id res chain seq x y z
N SER A 1 -16.56 0.51 -4.84
CA SER A 1 -17.67 -0.33 -4.32
C SER A 1 -18.96 0.43 -4.06
N GLY A 2 -18.98 1.77 -4.14
CA GLY A 2 -20.11 2.59 -3.68
C GLY A 2 -20.04 2.97 -2.21
N GLY A 3 -19.12 2.37 -1.45
CA GLY A 3 -18.86 2.74 -0.05
C GLY A 3 -18.28 4.14 0.12
N LYS A 4 -18.34 4.61 1.37
CA LYS A 4 -17.81 5.90 1.82
C LYS A 4 -16.33 6.07 1.45
N ASP A 5 -15.54 5.01 1.58
CA ASP A 5 -14.09 5.07 1.40
C ASP A 5 -13.70 5.21 -0.07
N SER A 6 -14.42 4.52 -0.96
CA SER A 6 -14.27 4.69 -2.41
C SER A 6 -14.56 6.14 -2.81
N CYS A 7 -15.65 6.72 -2.31
CA CYS A 7 -16.06 8.08 -2.67
C CYS A 7 -15.12 9.14 -2.08
N TYR A 8 -14.68 8.96 -0.83
CA TYR A 8 -13.75 9.88 -0.20
C TYR A 8 -12.36 9.83 -0.84
N ASN A 9 -11.86 8.64 -1.18
CA ASN A 9 -10.57 8.52 -1.86
C ASN A 9 -10.60 9.16 -3.26
N MET A 10 -11.74 9.11 -3.97
CA MET A 10 -11.90 9.87 -5.22
C MET A 10 -11.79 11.38 -4.98
N MET A 11 -12.38 11.91 -3.90
CA MET A 11 -12.23 13.33 -3.53
C MET A 11 -10.78 13.68 -3.22
N GLN A 12 -10.03 12.82 -2.52
CA GLN A 12 -8.61 13.00 -2.27
C GLN A 12 -7.78 13.00 -3.56
N CYS A 13 -8.09 12.12 -4.51
CA CYS A 13 -7.45 12.10 -5.82
C CYS A 13 -7.64 13.43 -6.56
N VAL A 14 -8.87 13.96 -6.58
CA VAL A 14 -9.18 15.26 -7.21
C VAL A 14 -8.46 16.40 -6.50
N ALA A 15 -8.42 16.40 -5.17
CA ALA A 15 -7.70 17.40 -4.38
C ALA A 15 -6.18 17.37 -4.63
N ALA A 16 -5.61 16.20 -4.91
CA ALA A 16 -4.22 16.02 -5.30
C ALA A 16 -3.94 16.35 -6.78
N GLY A 17 -4.93 16.82 -7.53
CA GLY A 17 -4.78 17.25 -8.93
C GLY A 17 -5.01 16.16 -9.98
N HIS A 18 -5.47 14.97 -9.58
CA HIS A 18 -5.83 13.91 -10.52
C HIS A 18 -7.23 14.11 -11.09
N GLN A 19 -7.43 13.67 -12.34
CA GLN A 19 -8.75 13.60 -12.97
C GLN A 19 -9.30 12.18 -12.85
N ILE A 20 -10.53 12.03 -12.35
CA ILE A 20 -11.24 10.75 -12.41
C ILE A 20 -11.80 10.59 -13.83
N VAL A 21 -11.41 9.51 -14.50
CA VAL A 21 -11.73 9.25 -15.92
C VAL A 21 -12.74 8.14 -16.11
N ALA A 22 -12.77 7.16 -15.21
CA ALA A 22 -13.70 6.02 -15.27
C ALA A 22 -13.91 5.43 -13.88
N LEU A 23 -15.02 4.72 -13.72
CA LEU A 23 -15.37 3.95 -12.55
C LEU A 23 -15.21 2.46 -12.86
N ALA A 24 -14.71 1.68 -11.90
CA ALA A 24 -14.58 0.25 -12.04
C ALA A 24 -15.20 -0.47 -10.83
N ASN A 25 -15.94 -1.54 -11.09
CA ASN A 25 -16.57 -2.34 -10.03
C ASN A 25 -16.55 -3.83 -10.38
N LEU A 26 -16.04 -4.65 -9.46
CA LEU A 26 -16.26 -6.08 -9.47
C LEU A 26 -17.52 -6.41 -8.65
N ARG A 27 -18.36 -7.32 -9.17
CA ARG A 27 -19.64 -7.71 -8.58
C ARG A 27 -19.85 -9.23 -8.58
N PRO A 28 -20.72 -9.76 -7.72
CA PRO A 28 -21.14 -11.17 -7.77
C PRO A 28 -21.69 -11.57 -9.16
N ALA A 29 -21.49 -12.83 -9.54
CA ALA A 29 -22.03 -13.38 -10.79
C ALA A 29 -23.56 -13.60 -10.68
N GLU A 30 -24.31 -13.22 -11.72
CA GLU A 30 -25.79 -13.27 -11.72
C GLU A 30 -26.37 -14.70 -11.64
N ASN A 31 -25.58 -15.74 -11.94
CA ASN A 31 -26.08 -17.09 -12.23
C ASN A 31 -25.79 -18.15 -11.14
N THR A 32 -25.25 -17.79 -9.98
CA THR A 32 -24.85 -18.78 -8.96
C THR A 32 -25.89 -19.04 -7.87
N GLY A 33 -27.03 -18.34 -7.88
CA GLY A 33 -27.99 -18.40 -6.76
C GLY A 33 -27.39 -17.92 -5.42
N GLN A 34 -26.23 -17.26 -5.47
CA GLN A 34 -25.54 -16.70 -4.32
C GLN A 34 -26.23 -15.43 -3.85
N THR A 35 -26.19 -15.21 -2.55
CA THR A 35 -26.61 -13.98 -1.88
C THR A 35 -25.78 -12.78 -2.34
N ASP A 36 -26.31 -11.56 -2.18
CA ASP A 36 -25.57 -10.31 -2.45
C ASP A 36 -24.24 -10.22 -1.67
N GLU A 37 -24.19 -10.92 -0.54
CA GLU A 37 -23.01 -11.11 0.31
C GLU A 37 -22.17 -12.29 -0.17
N LEU A 38 -20.90 -12.05 -0.46
CA LEU A 38 -19.88 -13.07 -0.72
C LEU A 38 -18.76 -12.94 0.31
N ASP A 39 -18.16 -14.06 0.70
CA ASP A 39 -16.94 -14.10 1.52
C ASP A 39 -15.71 -13.69 0.69
N SER A 40 -15.61 -12.41 0.33
CA SER A 40 -14.48 -11.80 -0.38
C SER A 40 -13.63 -10.96 0.56
N TYR A 41 -12.31 -11.13 0.54
CA TYR A 41 -11.39 -10.29 1.32
C TYR A 41 -11.08 -8.97 0.59
N MET A 42 -11.28 -8.93 -0.73
CA MET A 42 -11.00 -7.76 -1.55
C MET A 42 -12.19 -6.81 -1.73
N TYR A 43 -13.40 -7.32 -1.83
CA TYR A 43 -14.51 -6.55 -2.40
C TYR A 43 -15.73 -6.53 -1.49
N GLN A 44 -16.24 -5.33 -1.23
CA GLN A 44 -17.63 -5.13 -0.83
C GLN A 44 -18.55 -5.56 -1.98
N THR A 45 -19.45 -6.49 -1.70
CA THR A 45 -20.45 -6.97 -2.68
C THR A 45 -21.85 -6.45 -2.39
N VAL A 46 -22.19 -6.16 -1.14
CA VAL A 46 -23.50 -5.60 -0.79
C VAL A 46 -23.69 -4.22 -1.44
N GLY A 47 -24.89 -3.99 -1.95
CA GLY A 47 -25.26 -2.75 -2.65
C GLY A 47 -24.84 -2.70 -4.12
N HIS A 48 -24.21 -3.76 -4.66
CA HIS A 48 -23.74 -3.76 -6.05
C HIS A 48 -24.86 -3.50 -7.09
N HIS A 49 -26.11 -3.81 -6.77
CA HIS A 49 -27.26 -3.58 -7.65
C HIS A 49 -27.48 -2.10 -7.99
N ALA A 50 -27.16 -1.18 -7.08
CA ALA A 50 -27.35 0.25 -7.30
C ALA A 50 -26.11 0.96 -7.89
N ILE A 51 -25.00 0.24 -8.10
CA ILE A 51 -23.77 0.82 -8.64
C ILE A 51 -23.94 1.29 -10.09
N ASP A 52 -24.87 0.73 -10.86
CA ASP A 52 -25.13 1.22 -12.23
C ASP A 52 -25.55 2.70 -12.25
N LEU A 53 -26.17 3.19 -11.18
CA LEU A 53 -26.54 4.60 -11.04
C LEU A 53 -25.33 5.52 -10.88
N TYR A 54 -24.15 5.02 -10.49
CA TYR A 54 -22.96 5.84 -10.30
C TYR A 54 -22.43 6.43 -11.61
N ALA A 55 -22.60 5.72 -12.73
CA ALA A 55 -22.19 6.22 -14.04
C ALA A 55 -22.86 7.57 -14.35
N ASP A 56 -24.19 7.60 -14.21
CA ASP A 56 -25.00 8.78 -14.44
C ASP A 56 -24.92 9.80 -13.29
N ALA A 57 -24.69 9.34 -12.06
CA ALA A 57 -24.54 10.22 -10.90
C ALA A 57 -23.25 11.05 -10.98
N LEU A 58 -22.15 10.45 -11.44
CA LEU A 58 -20.85 11.11 -11.57
C LEU A 58 -20.57 11.67 -12.96
N ASP A 59 -21.37 11.28 -13.96
CA ASP A 59 -21.13 11.57 -15.38
C ASP A 59 -19.78 10.99 -15.86
N LEU A 60 -19.58 9.70 -15.57
CA LEU A 60 -18.36 8.95 -15.87
C LEU A 60 -18.69 7.56 -16.44
N PRO A 61 -17.86 7.02 -17.35
CA PRO A 61 -18.02 5.64 -17.81
C PRO A 61 -17.82 4.66 -16.65
N LEU A 62 -18.69 3.65 -16.58
CA LEU A 62 -18.63 2.59 -15.56
C LEU A 62 -18.32 1.24 -16.20
N TYR A 63 -17.23 0.63 -15.75
CA TYR A 63 -16.78 -0.68 -16.15
C TYR A 63 -17.08 -1.69 -15.05
N ARG A 64 -17.87 -2.72 -15.37
CA ARG A 64 -18.23 -3.77 -14.42
C ARG A 64 -17.68 -5.12 -14.85
N GLY A 65 -17.06 -5.83 -13.92
CA GLY A 65 -16.61 -7.21 -14.09
C GLY A 65 -17.27 -8.13 -13.07
N PHE A 66 -17.29 -9.42 -13.36
CA PHE A 66 -17.75 -10.43 -12.40
C PHE A 66 -16.59 -10.95 -11.56
N ILE A 67 -16.83 -11.15 -10.27
CA ILE A 67 -15.95 -11.92 -9.38
C ILE A 67 -16.16 -13.39 -9.74
N LYS A 68 -15.12 -14.03 -10.27
CA LYS A 68 -15.11 -15.45 -10.63
C LYS A 68 -14.21 -16.25 -9.70
N GLY A 69 -13.13 -15.63 -9.22
CA GLY A 69 -12.23 -16.21 -8.25
C GLY A 69 -12.73 -16.12 -6.82
N THR A 70 -11.94 -16.67 -5.91
CA THR A 70 -12.09 -16.53 -4.45
C THR A 70 -10.79 -16.02 -3.84
N SER A 71 -10.77 -15.73 -2.54
CA SER A 71 -9.54 -15.34 -1.84
C SER A 71 -8.61 -16.56 -1.65
N VAL A 72 -7.80 -16.90 -2.65
CA VAL A 72 -6.96 -18.10 -2.68
C VAL A 72 -5.59 -17.84 -2.05
N ASN A 73 -4.85 -16.87 -2.56
CA ASN A 73 -3.59 -16.44 -1.98
C ASN A 73 -3.89 -15.42 -0.90
N THR A 74 -3.87 -15.84 0.36
CA THR A 74 -4.12 -14.97 1.52
C THR A 74 -2.87 -14.50 2.25
N GLY A 75 -1.69 -14.76 1.68
CA GLY A 75 -0.43 -14.32 2.23
C GLY A 75 -0.27 -12.80 2.23
N ARG A 76 0.74 -12.33 2.97
CA ARG A 76 1.15 -10.90 3.01
C ARG A 76 1.67 -10.40 1.67
N VAL A 77 2.32 -11.28 0.93
CA VAL A 77 2.83 -11.00 -0.41
C VAL A 77 1.92 -11.68 -1.42
N TYR A 78 1.43 -10.90 -2.38
CA TYR A 78 0.64 -11.47 -3.46
C TYR A 78 1.53 -12.05 -4.56
N MET A 79 1.16 -13.23 -5.02
CA MET A 79 1.66 -13.83 -6.25
C MET A 79 0.44 -14.26 -7.04
N ALA A 80 0.41 -13.89 -8.33
CA ALA A 80 -0.66 -14.26 -9.24
C ALA A 80 -0.89 -15.77 -9.20
N CYS A 81 -2.11 -16.17 -8.90
CA CYS A 81 -2.51 -17.57 -8.85
C CYS A 81 -3.87 -17.76 -9.52
N GLN A 82 -4.03 -18.92 -10.15
CA GLN A 82 -5.24 -19.23 -10.90
C GLN A 82 -6.43 -19.37 -9.95
N GLY A 83 -7.55 -18.76 -10.33
CA GLY A 83 -8.80 -18.82 -9.56
C GLY A 83 -8.86 -17.83 -8.39
N ASP A 84 -7.88 -16.94 -8.26
CA ASP A 84 -7.90 -15.89 -7.25
C ASP A 84 -8.63 -14.63 -7.74
N GLU A 85 -9.41 -14.05 -6.85
CA GLU A 85 -10.27 -12.89 -7.13
C GLU A 85 -9.48 -11.61 -7.53
N VAL A 86 -8.18 -11.55 -7.24
CA VAL A 86 -7.31 -10.44 -7.65
C VAL A 86 -7.03 -10.48 -9.15
N GLU A 87 -7.07 -11.65 -9.80
CA GLU A 87 -6.90 -11.74 -11.25
C GLU A 87 -8.12 -11.20 -12.01
N ASP A 88 -9.32 -11.26 -11.40
CA ASP A 88 -10.50 -10.57 -11.94
C ASP A 88 -10.29 -9.04 -11.95
N LEU A 89 -9.64 -8.49 -10.91
CA LEU A 89 -9.26 -7.07 -10.86
C LEU A 89 -8.21 -6.75 -11.91
N TYR A 90 -7.19 -7.59 -12.09
CA TYR A 90 -6.19 -7.42 -13.14
C TYR A 90 -6.85 -7.30 -14.53
N HIS A 91 -7.77 -8.20 -14.86
CA HIS A 91 -8.46 -8.16 -16.14
C HIS A 91 -9.34 -6.92 -16.30
N LEU A 92 -10.06 -6.51 -15.25
CA LEU A 92 -10.88 -5.30 -15.29
C LEU A 92 -10.03 -4.03 -15.45
N MET A 93 -8.95 -3.90 -14.68
CA MET A 93 -8.05 -2.74 -14.78
C MET A 93 -7.35 -2.68 -16.14
N LYS A 94 -6.98 -3.84 -16.70
CA LYS A 94 -6.41 -3.91 -18.05
C LYS A 94 -7.40 -3.39 -19.09
N LEU A 95 -8.67 -3.83 -19.02
CA LEU A 95 -9.72 -3.34 -19.91
C LEU A 95 -9.89 -1.82 -19.82
N VAL A 96 -9.97 -1.28 -18.60
CA VAL A 96 -10.13 0.17 -18.37
C VAL A 96 -8.91 0.93 -18.91
N LYS A 97 -7.69 0.44 -18.65
CA LYS A 97 -6.46 1.03 -19.17
C LYS A 97 -6.45 1.07 -20.70
N ASP A 98 -6.77 -0.04 -21.34
CA ASP A 98 -6.75 -0.16 -22.81
C ASP A 98 -7.82 0.72 -23.47
N ARG A 99 -8.93 1.01 -22.78
CA ARG A 99 -10.05 1.80 -23.29
C ARG A 99 -9.91 3.30 -23.04
N GLU A 100 -9.49 3.67 -21.84
CA GLU A 100 -9.52 5.05 -21.34
C GLU A 100 -8.12 5.68 -21.24
N GLY A 101 -7.05 4.89 -21.45
CA GLY A 101 -5.67 5.40 -21.40
C GLY A 101 -5.25 5.86 -20.01
N VAL A 102 -5.80 5.27 -18.94
CA VAL A 102 -5.54 5.70 -17.56
C VAL A 102 -4.09 5.43 -17.14
N GLU A 103 -3.57 6.27 -16.25
CA GLU A 103 -2.20 6.17 -15.74
C GLU A 103 -2.13 5.69 -14.29
N GLY A 104 -3.28 5.62 -13.59
CA GLY A 104 -3.34 5.21 -12.20
C GLY A 104 -4.68 4.59 -11.79
N VAL A 105 -4.69 3.97 -10.61
CA VAL A 105 -5.85 3.32 -10.00
C VAL A 105 -6.06 3.86 -8.59
N SER A 106 -7.25 4.40 -8.34
CA SER A 106 -7.67 4.92 -7.04
C SER A 106 -8.38 3.84 -6.22
N VAL A 107 -7.93 3.61 -4.98
CA VAL A 107 -8.56 2.65 -4.05
C VAL A 107 -8.72 3.21 -2.65
N GLY A 108 -9.88 2.97 -2.04
CA GLY A 108 -10.23 3.47 -0.70
C GLY A 108 -9.86 2.51 0.44
N ALA A 109 -8.75 1.78 0.36
CA ALA A 109 -8.31 0.93 1.47
C ALA A 109 -7.74 1.79 2.61
N ILE A 110 -8.19 1.59 3.85
CA ILE A 110 -7.74 2.40 5.00
C ILE A 110 -6.69 1.64 5.81
N LEU A 111 -6.99 0.48 6.35
CA LEU A 111 -6.06 -0.26 7.22
C LEU A 111 -5.48 -1.50 6.54
N SER A 112 -6.25 -2.13 5.66
CA SER A 112 -5.95 -3.45 5.09
C SER A 112 -4.68 -3.47 4.21
N ASP A 113 -3.59 -4.04 4.75
CA ASP A 113 -2.40 -4.39 3.97
C ASP A 113 -2.70 -5.41 2.88
N TYR A 114 -3.65 -6.32 3.15
CA TYR A 114 -4.08 -7.34 2.21
C TYR A 114 -4.57 -6.70 0.90
N GLN A 115 -5.49 -5.74 0.99
CA GLN A 115 -6.06 -5.07 -0.16
C GLN A 115 -5.04 -4.19 -0.88
N ARG A 116 -4.25 -3.41 -0.11
CA ARG A 116 -3.22 -2.54 -0.69
C ARG A 116 -2.21 -3.31 -1.53
N VAL A 117 -1.61 -4.38 -0.98
CA VAL A 117 -0.56 -5.13 -1.68
C VAL A 117 -1.08 -5.76 -2.97
N ARG A 118 -2.34 -6.21 -3.00
CA ARG A 118 -2.97 -6.80 -4.20
C ARG A 118 -3.23 -5.76 -5.27
N VAL A 119 -3.71 -4.58 -4.89
CA VAL A 119 -3.88 -3.45 -5.81
C VAL A 119 -2.53 -3.00 -6.37
N GLU A 120 -1.52 -2.85 -5.50
CA GLU A 120 -0.17 -2.47 -5.91
C GLU A 120 0.43 -3.50 -6.89
N ASP A 121 0.22 -4.80 -6.67
CA ASP A 121 0.67 -5.84 -7.61
C ASP A 121 -0.02 -5.72 -8.98
N VAL A 122 -1.35 -5.57 -9.01
CA VAL A 122 -2.10 -5.37 -10.26
C VAL A 122 -1.60 -4.13 -11.00
N CYS A 123 -1.42 -3.02 -10.28
CA CYS A 123 -0.94 -1.77 -10.84
C CYS A 123 0.47 -1.91 -11.41
N ARG A 124 1.38 -2.54 -10.67
CA ARG A 124 2.75 -2.84 -11.11
C ARG A 124 2.76 -3.67 -12.39
N ARG A 125 1.98 -4.76 -12.46
CA ARG A 125 1.89 -5.62 -13.67
C ARG A 125 1.29 -4.88 -14.88
N LEU A 126 0.47 -3.88 -14.64
CA LEU A 126 -0.14 -3.05 -15.68
C LEU A 126 0.60 -1.75 -15.93
N ASN A 127 1.72 -1.46 -15.24
CA ASN A 127 2.39 -0.16 -15.28
C ASN A 127 1.39 1.00 -15.06
N LEU A 128 0.71 0.97 -13.91
CA LEU A 128 -0.23 1.99 -13.41
C LEU A 128 0.24 2.47 -12.03
N GLN A 129 -0.05 3.72 -11.68
CA GLN A 129 0.22 4.28 -10.36
C GLN A 129 -0.94 3.97 -9.38
N PRO A 130 -0.72 3.22 -8.29
CA PRO A 130 -1.72 3.07 -7.25
C PRO A 130 -1.86 4.35 -6.39
N LEU A 131 -3.10 4.78 -6.13
CA LEU A 131 -3.47 5.96 -5.34
C LEU A 131 -4.34 5.52 -4.14
N ALA A 132 -3.74 5.47 -2.95
CA ALA A 132 -4.35 4.97 -1.72
C ALA A 132 -4.21 6.01 -0.59
N TYR A 133 -4.84 7.18 -0.76
CA TYR A 133 -4.70 8.33 0.15
C TYR A 133 -5.17 8.05 1.57
N LEU A 134 -6.10 7.11 1.74
CA LEU A 134 -6.67 6.79 3.05
C LEU A 134 -5.83 5.79 3.84
N TRP A 135 -4.81 5.18 3.22
CA TRP A 135 -4.09 4.08 3.82
C TRP A 135 -3.32 4.54 5.08
N ARG A 136 -3.48 3.77 6.16
CA ARG A 136 -2.96 3.99 7.53
C ARG A 136 -3.40 5.29 8.20
N TRP A 137 -4.42 5.98 7.69
CA TRP A 137 -5.01 7.13 8.38
C TRP A 137 -5.70 6.68 9.68
N ASN A 138 -5.55 7.45 10.76
CA ASN A 138 -6.33 7.30 11.98
C ASN A 138 -7.84 7.27 11.67
N GLN A 139 -8.50 6.17 12.04
CA GLN A 139 -9.88 5.88 11.64
C GLN A 139 -10.91 6.84 12.25
N GLU A 140 -10.71 7.29 13.50
CA GLU A 140 -11.63 8.21 14.16
C GLU A 140 -11.60 9.57 13.45
N MET A 141 -10.40 10.09 13.21
CA MET A 141 -10.22 11.34 12.44
C MET A 141 -10.77 11.19 11.02
N LEU A 142 -10.49 10.06 10.36
CA LEU A 142 -10.95 9.82 9.00
C LEU A 142 -12.49 9.77 8.90
N LEU A 143 -13.17 9.06 9.79
CA LEU A 143 -14.63 9.00 9.78
C LEU A 143 -15.24 10.41 9.93
N LYS A 144 -14.67 11.21 10.85
CA LYS A 144 -15.09 12.58 11.06
C LYS A 144 -14.86 13.46 9.83
N GLU A 145 -13.71 13.34 9.18
CA GLU A 145 -13.40 14.06 7.94
C GLU A 145 -14.34 13.67 6.79
N ILE A 146 -14.68 12.38 6.66
CA ILE A 146 -15.67 11.89 5.67
C ILE A 146 -17.03 12.56 5.89
N ILE A 147 -17.49 12.63 7.15
CA ILE A 147 -18.76 13.27 7.52
C ILE A 147 -18.72 14.78 7.20
N LEU A 148 -17.65 15.47 7.61
CA LEU A 148 -17.48 16.90 7.38
C LEU A 148 -17.32 17.26 5.89
N SER A 149 -16.85 16.32 5.08
CA SER A 149 -16.68 16.46 3.62
C SER A 149 -17.98 16.31 2.83
N ASN A 150 -19.13 16.27 3.49
CA ASN A 150 -20.45 16.11 2.88
C ASN A 150 -20.63 14.80 2.09
N ILE A 151 -19.99 13.72 2.54
CA ILE A 151 -20.30 12.37 2.02
C ILE A 151 -21.56 11.86 2.71
N GLN A 152 -22.65 11.81 1.95
CA GLN A 152 -23.95 11.31 2.39
C GLN A 152 -24.00 9.80 2.15
N ALA A 153 -23.40 9.04 3.06
CA ALA A 153 -23.43 7.57 3.03
C ALA A 153 -24.32 6.99 4.13
N ILE A 154 -24.99 5.89 3.81
CA ILE A 154 -25.81 5.11 4.74
C ILE A 154 -25.19 3.75 5.00
N ILE A 155 -25.42 3.20 6.19
CA ILE A 155 -25.05 1.81 6.54
C ILE A 155 -25.94 0.85 5.74
N ILE A 156 -25.33 -0.04 4.97
CA ILE A 156 -26.05 -1.04 4.17
C ILE A 156 -25.75 -2.48 4.60
N LYS A 157 -24.78 -2.69 5.48
CA LYS A 157 -24.49 -4.00 6.08
C LYS A 157 -23.99 -3.76 7.49
N VAL A 158 -24.33 -4.67 8.40
CA VAL A 158 -23.69 -4.80 9.71
C VAL A 158 -23.36 -6.26 9.96
N ALA A 159 -22.22 -6.51 10.60
CA ALA A 159 -21.68 -7.85 10.87
C ALA A 159 -20.77 -7.87 12.10
N ALA A 160 -21.06 -7.05 13.12
CA ALA A 160 -20.24 -6.99 14.32
C ALA A 160 -21.07 -6.90 15.61
N PHE A 161 -20.45 -7.33 16.69
CA PHE A 161 -21.03 -7.28 18.03
C PHE A 161 -21.45 -5.85 18.39
N GLY A 162 -22.68 -5.70 18.88
CA GLY A 162 -23.27 -4.40 19.22
C GLY A 162 -23.88 -3.65 18.03
N LEU A 163 -23.70 -4.13 16.79
CA LEU A 163 -24.44 -3.62 15.64
C LEU A 163 -25.67 -4.48 15.35
N ASP A 164 -26.84 -3.83 15.30
CA ASP A 164 -28.14 -4.46 15.14
C ASP A 164 -28.75 -4.06 13.78
N PRO A 165 -29.04 -5.03 12.89
CA PRO A 165 -29.62 -4.76 11.58
C PRO A 165 -30.88 -3.89 11.61
N ASP A 166 -31.79 -4.12 12.57
CA ASP A 166 -33.07 -3.41 12.65
C ASP A 166 -32.90 -1.97 13.15
N LYS A 167 -31.80 -1.69 13.86
CA LYS A 167 -31.53 -0.37 14.44
C LYS A 167 -30.55 0.47 13.64
N HIS A 168 -29.65 -0.14 12.89
CA HIS A 168 -28.49 0.54 12.30
C HIS A 168 -28.51 0.58 10.78
N LEU A 169 -29.12 -0.39 10.11
CA LEU A 169 -29.23 -0.34 8.64
C LEU A 169 -30.04 0.90 8.20
N GLY A 170 -29.52 1.60 7.20
CA GLY A 170 -30.11 2.81 6.64
C GLY A 170 -29.76 4.11 7.38
N LYS A 171 -29.13 4.03 8.56
CA LYS A 171 -28.63 5.23 9.26
C LYS A 171 -27.47 5.86 8.50
N THR A 172 -27.37 7.18 8.60
CA THR A 172 -26.28 7.97 8.04
C THR A 172 -25.02 7.86 8.91
N LEU A 173 -23.86 8.25 8.36
CA LEU A 173 -22.59 8.20 9.10
C LEU A 173 -22.59 9.10 10.35
N ASP A 174 -23.18 10.28 10.31
CA ASP A 174 -23.30 11.19 11.45
C ASP A 174 -24.16 10.59 12.58
N GLN A 175 -25.21 9.85 12.23
CA GLN A 175 -26.04 9.14 13.22
C GLN A 175 -25.30 7.95 13.84
N MET A 176 -24.35 7.37 13.12
CA MET A 176 -23.61 6.18 13.54
C MET A 176 -22.29 6.48 14.24
N GLU A 177 -21.67 7.63 13.99
CA GLU A 177 -20.36 7.99 14.56
C GLU A 177 -20.28 7.80 16.09
N PRO A 178 -21.23 8.33 16.92
CA PRO A 178 -21.15 8.13 18.36
C PRO A 178 -21.22 6.66 18.78
N ILE A 179 -22.03 5.86 18.06
CA ILE A 179 -22.21 4.43 18.33
C ILE A 179 -20.94 3.67 17.97
N LEU A 180 -20.34 3.97 16.82
CA LEU A 180 -19.12 3.31 16.35
C LEU A 180 -17.92 3.61 17.26
N LEU A 181 -17.79 4.84 17.76
CA LEU A 181 -16.78 5.22 18.74
C LEU A 181 -16.96 4.45 20.05
N GLU A 182 -18.18 4.38 20.58
CA GLU A 182 -18.49 3.62 21.80
C GLU A 182 -18.19 2.12 21.63
N LEU A 183 -18.56 1.53 20.49
CA LEU A 183 -18.29 0.12 20.20
C LEU A 183 -16.79 -0.14 20.02
N SER A 184 -16.03 0.81 19.46
CA SER A 184 -14.59 0.71 19.35
C SER A 184 -13.93 0.69 20.73
N GLU A 185 -14.32 1.60 21.63
CA GLU A 185 -13.81 1.65 23.00
C GLU A 185 -14.14 0.38 23.79
N LYS A 186 -15.37 -0.15 23.64
CA LYS A 186 -15.83 -1.31 24.41
C LYS A 186 -15.35 -2.65 23.86
N TYR A 187 -15.30 -2.80 22.55
CA TYR A 187 -15.17 -4.10 21.89
C TYR A 187 -14.06 -4.15 20.83
N GLY A 188 -13.38 -3.03 20.57
CA GLY A 188 -12.31 -2.96 19.56
C GLY A 188 -12.82 -2.97 18.12
N VAL A 189 -14.10 -2.69 17.88
CA VAL A 189 -14.67 -2.52 16.53
C VAL A 189 -13.90 -1.45 15.77
N HIS A 190 -13.58 -1.70 14.51
CA HIS A 190 -12.97 -0.68 13.66
C HIS A 190 -13.99 0.42 13.33
N VAL A 191 -13.69 1.65 13.73
CA VAL A 191 -14.59 2.81 13.56
C VAL A 191 -14.93 3.04 12.09
N CYS A 192 -13.98 2.78 11.18
CA CYS A 192 -14.22 2.86 9.73
C CYS A 192 -14.74 1.55 9.10
N GLY A 193 -15.00 0.49 9.88
CA GLY A 193 -15.56 -0.77 9.37
C GLY A 193 -14.56 -1.65 8.58
N GLU A 194 -13.26 -1.48 8.83
CA GLU A 194 -12.18 -2.13 8.08
C GLU A 194 -12.16 -3.67 8.19
N GLY A 195 -12.69 -4.22 9.27
CA GLY A 195 -12.82 -5.66 9.48
C GLY A 195 -14.07 -6.26 8.85
N GLY A 196 -14.84 -5.47 8.08
CA GLY A 196 -16.14 -5.87 7.55
C GLY A 196 -17.27 -5.71 8.56
N GLU A 197 -17.06 -4.97 9.66
CA GLU A 197 -18.05 -4.78 10.72
C GLU A 197 -19.32 -4.09 10.22
N TYR A 198 -19.16 -3.19 9.23
CA TYR A 198 -20.25 -2.61 8.49
C TYR A 198 -19.78 -2.20 7.08
N GLU A 199 -20.73 -2.09 6.17
CA GLU A 199 -20.50 -1.51 4.84
C GLU A 199 -21.45 -0.35 4.60
N THR A 200 -21.07 0.52 3.67
CA THR A 200 -21.84 1.72 3.35
C THR A 200 -22.17 1.81 1.87
N PHE A 201 -23.19 2.60 1.57
CA PHE A 201 -23.49 3.06 0.22
C PHE A 201 -23.64 4.58 0.21
N THR A 202 -22.87 5.25 -0.63
CA THR A 202 -22.88 6.71 -0.76
C THR A 202 -24.01 7.10 -1.70
N LEU A 203 -24.97 7.85 -1.17
CA LEU A 203 -26.12 8.38 -1.91
C LEU A 203 -25.78 9.70 -2.58
N ASP A 204 -24.93 10.49 -1.94
CA ASP A 204 -24.45 11.73 -2.51
C ASP A 204 -23.05 12.08 -1.98
N CYS A 205 -22.24 12.73 -2.81
CA CYS A 205 -21.04 13.42 -2.39
C CYS A 205 -20.76 14.60 -3.31
N PRO A 206 -19.84 15.51 -2.97
CA PRO A 206 -19.57 16.69 -3.79
C PRO A 206 -19.17 16.41 -5.24
N LEU A 207 -18.61 15.24 -5.56
CA LEU A 207 -18.27 14.86 -6.93
C LEU A 207 -19.50 14.52 -7.79
N PHE A 208 -20.62 14.14 -7.18
CA PHE A 208 -21.82 13.71 -7.91
C PHE A 208 -22.50 14.92 -8.55
N LYS A 209 -22.95 14.75 -9.81
CA LYS A 209 -23.83 15.67 -10.54
C LYS A 209 -25.30 15.47 -10.17
N LYS A 210 -25.68 14.23 -9.84
CA LYS A 210 -27.02 13.85 -9.39
C LYS A 210 -26.91 13.01 -8.12
N LYS A 211 -27.82 13.20 -7.17
CA LYS A 211 -27.89 12.37 -5.96
C LYS A 211 -28.71 11.13 -6.24
N ILE A 212 -28.38 10.04 -5.55
CA ILE A 212 -29.13 8.79 -5.58
C ILE A 212 -30.17 8.82 -4.46
N VAL A 213 -31.40 8.47 -4.78
CA VAL A 213 -32.50 8.33 -3.83
C VAL A 213 -32.95 6.88 -3.80
N VAL A 214 -32.96 6.29 -2.60
CA VAL A 214 -33.47 4.93 -2.38
C VAL A 214 -34.97 5.03 -2.14
N ASP A 215 -35.77 4.55 -3.10
CA ASP A 215 -37.23 4.57 -3.02
C ASP A 215 -37.75 3.47 -2.11
N SER A 216 -37.13 2.29 -2.18
CA SER A 216 -37.47 1.15 -1.34
C SER A 216 -36.31 0.17 -1.21
N ALA A 217 -36.21 -0.42 -0.03
CA ALA A 217 -35.23 -1.43 0.33
C ALA A 217 -35.88 -2.47 1.26
N LYS A 218 -35.29 -3.66 1.33
CA LYS A 218 -35.63 -4.68 2.33
C LYS A 218 -34.38 -5.05 3.13
N VAL A 219 -34.56 -5.33 4.41
CA VAL A 219 -33.51 -5.93 5.24
C VAL A 219 -33.46 -7.42 4.95
N VAL A 220 -32.27 -7.94 4.70
CA VAL A 220 -31.98 -9.37 4.56
C VAL A 220 -31.07 -9.78 5.69
N VAL A 221 -31.53 -10.70 6.53
CA VAL A 221 -30.72 -11.30 7.60
C VAL A 221 -29.98 -12.50 7.01
N HIS A 222 -28.66 -12.41 6.94
CA HIS A 222 -27.80 -13.49 6.46
C HIS A 222 -27.48 -14.47 7.58
N SER A 223 -27.18 -13.96 8.78
CA SER A 223 -26.97 -14.75 9.99
C SER A 223 -27.70 -14.11 11.17
N ALA A 224 -28.54 -14.89 11.84
CA ALA A 224 -29.29 -14.46 13.02
C ALA A 224 -28.53 -14.78 14.32
N ASP A 225 -27.20 -14.73 14.31
CA ASP A 225 -26.39 -14.95 15.51
C ASP A 225 -26.85 -14.03 16.65
N ALA A 226 -26.94 -14.60 17.85
CA ALA A 226 -27.51 -13.90 19.01
C ALA A 226 -26.65 -12.73 19.51
N PHE A 227 -25.38 -12.67 19.10
CA PHE A 227 -24.38 -11.72 19.57
C PHE A 227 -23.86 -10.80 18.45
N ALA A 228 -23.68 -11.34 17.24
CA ALA A 228 -23.22 -10.61 16.07
C ALA A 228 -24.07 -10.94 14.83
N PRO A 229 -25.34 -10.48 14.79
CA PRO A 229 -26.20 -10.71 13.64
C PRO A 229 -25.60 -10.05 12.39
N VAL A 230 -25.66 -10.77 11.28
CA VAL A 230 -25.25 -10.28 9.96
C VAL A 230 -26.50 -9.95 9.17
N GLY A 231 -26.66 -8.69 8.81
CA GLY A 231 -27.79 -8.23 8.02
C GLY A 231 -27.40 -7.11 7.07
N TYR A 232 -28.09 -7.02 5.94
CA TYR A 232 -27.83 -6.02 4.93
C TYR A 232 -29.09 -5.48 4.26
N LEU A 233 -28.98 -4.31 3.65
CA LEU A 233 -30.01 -3.68 2.83
C LEU A 233 -29.90 -4.16 1.39
N HIS A 234 -30.98 -4.75 0.91
CA HIS A 234 -31.18 -5.03 -0.51
C HIS A 234 -32.09 -3.95 -1.11
N PHE A 235 -31.53 -3.09 -1.95
CA PHE A 235 -32.27 -2.03 -2.62
C PHE A 235 -33.18 -2.62 -3.70
N LEU A 236 -34.49 -2.36 -3.58
CA LEU A 236 -35.50 -2.84 -4.53
C LEU A 236 -35.74 -1.81 -5.64
N LYS A 237 -35.69 -0.53 -5.27
CA LYS A 237 -35.88 0.57 -6.22
C LYS A 237 -35.07 1.79 -5.77
N SER A 238 -34.40 2.42 -6.73
CA SER A 238 -33.65 3.66 -6.54
C SER A 238 -33.68 4.47 -7.83
N HIS A 239 -33.54 5.80 -7.71
CA HIS A 239 -33.50 6.69 -8.86
C HIS A 239 -32.52 7.85 -8.63
N LEU A 240 -32.27 8.62 -9.69
CA LEU A 240 -31.40 9.80 -9.64
C LEU A 240 -32.24 11.09 -9.60
N GLU A 241 -31.86 11.99 -8.70
CA GLU A 241 -32.41 13.34 -8.63
C GLU A 241 -31.32 14.37 -8.93
N ASN A 242 -31.69 15.44 -9.65
CA ASN A 242 -30.78 16.56 -9.88
C ASN A 242 -30.48 17.28 -8.56
N LYS A 243 -29.25 17.73 -8.40
CA LYS A 243 -28.87 18.60 -7.30
C LYS A 243 -29.37 20.02 -7.51
N ALA A 244 -29.74 20.69 -6.44
CA ALA A 244 -29.80 22.14 -6.46
C ALA A 244 -28.39 22.67 -6.73
N SER A 245 -28.24 23.59 -7.67
CA SER A 245 -26.95 24.11 -8.10
C SER A 245 -26.13 24.65 -6.91
N SER A 246 -25.10 23.93 -6.50
CA SER A 246 -24.08 24.41 -5.57
C SER A 246 -22.72 24.33 -6.25
N ALA A 247 -22.01 25.45 -6.26
CA ALA A 247 -20.65 25.51 -6.78
C ALA A 247 -19.74 24.69 -5.85
N PHE A 248 -19.09 23.68 -6.41
CA PHE A 248 -18.05 22.92 -5.73
C PHE A 248 -16.82 23.83 -5.58
N VAL A 249 -16.56 24.31 -4.36
CA VAL A 249 -15.29 24.94 -4.01
C VAL A 249 -14.43 23.84 -3.40
N VAL A 250 -13.43 23.38 -4.14
CA VAL A 250 -12.34 22.58 -3.58
C VAL A 250 -11.63 23.51 -2.61
N ASN A 251 -11.88 23.37 -1.31
CA ASN A 251 -10.95 23.90 -0.33
C ASN A 251 -9.65 23.11 -0.54
N SER A 252 -8.64 23.79 -1.08
CA SER A 252 -7.26 23.32 -1.03
C SER A 252 -6.97 22.87 0.40
N CYS A 253 -6.39 21.67 0.56
CA CYS A 253 -5.80 21.19 1.80
C CYS A 253 -5.13 22.38 2.48
N SER A 254 -5.54 22.72 3.71
CA SER A 254 -4.88 23.73 4.55
C SER A 254 -3.58 23.17 5.12
N CYS A 255 -2.77 22.67 4.20
CA CYS A 255 -1.49 22.01 4.38
C CYS A 255 -0.40 22.93 3.79
N GLU A 256 -0.71 24.24 3.67
CA GLU A 256 0.31 25.27 3.68
C GLU A 256 0.75 25.44 5.13
N ILE A 257 1.79 24.70 5.51
CA ILE A 257 2.69 25.22 6.53
C ILE A 257 3.23 26.52 5.94
N SER A 258 2.68 27.65 6.37
CA SER A 258 3.35 28.93 6.20
C SER A 258 4.65 28.82 6.97
N CYS A 259 5.74 28.49 6.29
CA CYS A 259 7.08 28.71 6.78
C CYS A 259 7.27 30.23 6.85
N THR A 260 6.76 30.85 7.91
CA THR A 260 7.23 32.17 8.32
C THR A 260 8.62 31.94 8.91
N ASP A 261 9.64 32.45 8.22
CA ASP A 261 11.07 32.32 8.54
C ASP A 261 11.49 32.99 9.88
N ASP A 262 10.58 33.30 10.80
CA ASP A 262 10.87 34.23 11.91
C ASP A 262 10.74 33.69 13.34
N ASP A 263 10.33 32.44 13.60
CA ASP A 263 10.11 31.96 14.99
C ASP A 263 10.97 30.76 15.43
N ILE A 264 12.27 30.79 15.11
CA ILE A 264 13.28 30.01 15.85
C ILE A 264 14.51 30.88 16.13
N PHE A 265 14.38 31.84 17.06
CA PHE A 265 15.52 32.36 17.81
C PHE A 265 15.51 31.73 19.20
N PRO A 266 16.54 30.95 19.59
CA PRO A 266 16.72 30.58 20.98
C PRO A 266 17.05 31.84 21.79
N SER A 267 16.37 32.00 22.92
CA SER A 267 16.64 33.02 23.92
C SER A 267 18.11 32.99 24.34
N SER A 268 18.72 34.18 24.35
CA SER A 268 20.08 34.43 24.81
C SER A 268 20.20 34.19 26.33
N GLU A 269 20.68 33.01 26.71
CA GLU A 269 21.32 32.80 28.01
C GLU A 269 22.84 32.86 27.81
N GLU A 270 23.48 33.79 28.52
CA GLU A 270 24.93 33.98 28.52
C GLU A 270 25.60 32.84 29.28
N ASP A 271 26.07 31.81 28.55
CA ASP A 271 26.94 30.78 29.11
C ASP A 271 28.42 31.09 28.83
N GLU A 272 29.22 31.07 29.89
CA GLU A 272 30.68 31.30 29.89
C GLU A 272 31.42 30.39 28.89
N PRO A 273 32.54 30.87 28.29
CA PRO A 273 33.24 30.14 27.25
C PRO A 273 34.02 28.94 27.83
N GLN A 274 33.37 27.78 27.90
CA GLN A 274 34.09 26.52 28.00
C GLN A 274 34.78 26.22 26.67
N LYS A 275 36.10 26.21 26.71
CA LYS A 275 37.02 25.99 25.60
C LYS A 275 36.88 24.56 25.06
N THR A 276 35.86 24.29 24.25
CA THR A 276 35.74 23.03 23.51
C THR A 276 36.79 23.02 22.41
N MET A 277 37.72 22.08 22.50
CA MET A 277 38.70 21.86 21.45
C MET A 277 37.98 21.43 20.17
N PRO A 278 38.30 22.01 19.00
CA PRO A 278 37.72 21.55 17.75
C PRO A 278 38.11 20.09 17.56
N VAL A 279 37.10 19.21 17.41
CA VAL A 279 37.32 17.82 17.00
C VAL A 279 37.96 17.88 15.62
N THR A 280 39.28 17.77 15.61
CA THR A 280 40.03 17.66 14.37
C THR A 280 39.79 16.24 13.88
N TRP A 281 38.88 16.06 12.92
CA TRP A 281 38.82 14.84 12.14
C TRP A 281 40.17 14.69 11.46
N LYS A 282 41.07 13.91 12.06
CA LYS A 282 42.25 13.45 11.34
C LYS A 282 41.71 12.65 10.18
N SER A 283 41.79 13.22 8.98
CA SER A 283 41.70 12.47 7.73
C SER A 283 42.85 11.44 7.80
N LEU A 284 42.54 10.29 8.37
CA LEU A 284 43.27 9.08 8.07
C LEU A 284 43.18 8.98 6.55
N LYS A 285 44.33 8.85 5.88
CA LYS A 285 44.35 8.46 4.47
C LYS A 285 43.30 7.35 4.33
N PRO A 286 42.35 7.45 3.40
CA PRO A 286 41.36 6.40 3.26
C PRO A 286 42.16 5.11 3.14
N ASN A 287 41.96 4.18 4.08
CA ASN A 287 42.27 2.81 3.77
C ASN A 287 41.36 2.55 2.58
N PHE A 288 41.93 2.59 1.36
CA PHE A 288 41.23 2.15 0.18
C PHE A 288 40.66 0.80 0.57
N LEU A 289 39.33 0.68 0.56
CA LEU A 289 38.67 -0.60 0.72
C LEU A 289 39.40 -1.56 -0.22
N ASP A 290 39.95 -2.63 0.34
CA ASP A 290 40.70 -3.59 -0.45
C ASP A 290 39.71 -4.43 -1.26
N PHE A 291 39.26 -3.87 -2.38
CA PHE A 291 38.35 -4.50 -3.35
C PHE A 291 39.01 -5.69 -4.08
N THR A 292 40.26 -6.04 -3.76
CA THR A 292 40.87 -7.29 -4.23
C THR A 292 40.40 -8.52 -3.45
N LYS A 293 39.72 -8.33 -2.31
CA LYS A 293 39.08 -9.42 -1.58
C LYS A 293 37.94 -10.02 -2.40
N MET A 294 38.11 -11.29 -2.74
CA MET A 294 37.07 -12.17 -3.25
C MET A 294 35.90 -12.21 -2.26
N PHE A 295 34.70 -12.47 -2.78
CA PHE A 295 33.48 -12.73 -2.01
C PHE A 295 33.74 -13.34 -0.60
N GLU A 296 33.19 -12.71 0.43
CA GLU A 296 33.28 -13.17 1.83
C GLU A 296 31.89 -13.43 2.41
N SER A 297 31.76 -14.51 3.18
CA SER A 297 30.57 -14.85 3.97
C SER A 297 30.97 -14.86 5.45
N SER A 298 30.23 -14.15 6.31
CA SER A 298 30.55 -14.08 7.75
C SER A 298 30.33 -15.40 8.50
N GLY A 299 29.78 -16.41 7.84
CA GLY A 299 29.11 -17.53 8.49
C GLY A 299 27.80 -17.09 9.16
N LYS A 300 26.98 -18.09 9.52
CA LYS A 300 25.66 -17.89 10.11
C LYS A 300 25.75 -17.70 11.63
N SER A 301 25.16 -16.63 12.14
CA SER A 301 25.04 -16.38 13.58
C SER A 301 24.04 -17.37 14.23
N LEU A 302 24.10 -17.49 15.56
CA LEU A 302 23.10 -18.27 16.33
C LEU A 302 21.67 -17.74 16.13
N SER A 303 21.53 -16.43 15.93
CA SER A 303 20.27 -15.75 15.64
C SER A 303 19.89 -15.79 14.15
N GLY A 304 20.64 -16.51 13.31
CA GLY A 304 20.28 -16.74 11.91
C GLY A 304 20.70 -15.64 10.92
N TYR A 305 21.51 -14.67 11.35
CA TYR A 305 22.03 -13.59 10.50
C TYR A 305 23.31 -14.00 9.79
N GLN A 306 23.49 -13.54 8.55
CA GLN A 306 24.68 -13.83 7.75
C GLN A 306 24.97 -12.68 6.79
N TRP A 307 26.20 -12.15 6.85
CA TRP A 307 26.68 -11.16 5.89
C TRP A 307 27.29 -11.85 4.68
N PHE A 308 26.99 -11.29 3.52
CA PHE A 308 27.63 -11.57 2.25
C PHE A 308 28.25 -10.28 1.75
N SER A 309 29.56 -10.27 1.55
CA SER A 309 30.31 -9.06 1.20
C SER A 309 31.15 -9.23 -0.05
N GLY A 310 31.38 -8.12 -0.75
CA GLY A 310 32.30 -8.07 -1.88
C GLY A 310 31.74 -8.63 -3.20
N ILE A 311 30.41 -8.68 -3.37
CA ILE A 311 29.83 -9.01 -4.68
C ILE A 311 30.07 -7.83 -5.62
N THR A 312 30.90 -8.04 -6.64
CA THR A 312 31.41 -6.94 -7.47
C THR A 312 30.96 -7.09 -8.92
N ALA A 313 30.44 -6.00 -9.51
CA ALA A 313 30.16 -5.91 -10.93
C ALA A 313 31.34 -5.27 -11.66
N TYR A 314 31.91 -5.99 -12.63
CA TYR A 314 33.03 -5.52 -13.42
C TYR A 314 32.59 -5.02 -14.80
N PHE A 315 33.14 -3.90 -15.24
CA PHE A 315 33.09 -3.46 -16.63
C PHE A 315 34.35 -3.94 -17.35
N LEU A 316 34.18 -4.85 -18.31
CA LEU A 316 35.26 -5.37 -19.13
C LEU A 316 35.13 -4.77 -20.55
N PRO A 317 35.91 -3.74 -20.92
CA PRO A 317 35.79 -3.07 -22.22
C PRO A 317 36.09 -3.98 -23.43
N SER A 318 36.70 -5.15 -23.20
CA SER A 318 37.11 -6.10 -24.24
C SER A 318 35.99 -7.08 -24.66
N LYS A 319 34.88 -7.12 -23.94
CA LYS A 319 33.62 -7.77 -24.33
C LYS A 319 32.63 -6.62 -24.49
N ASP A 320 31.78 -6.61 -25.52
CA ASP A 320 30.72 -5.60 -25.70
C ASP A 320 29.64 -5.70 -24.59
N MET A 321 30.02 -5.54 -23.34
CA MET A 321 29.22 -5.80 -22.15
C MET A 321 28.86 -4.46 -21.52
N ASN A 322 27.57 -4.16 -21.48
CA ASN A 322 27.07 -2.91 -20.92
C ASN A 322 26.86 -3.03 -19.40
N ALA A 323 26.55 -1.91 -18.73
CA ALA A 323 26.31 -1.88 -17.29
C ALA A 323 25.17 -2.80 -16.83
N GLN A 324 24.17 -3.03 -17.68
CA GLN A 324 23.05 -3.94 -17.39
C GLN A 324 23.53 -5.40 -17.32
N ASP A 325 24.39 -5.81 -18.26
CA ASP A 325 24.93 -7.18 -18.30
C ASP A 325 25.88 -7.45 -17.13
N ALA A 326 26.73 -6.48 -16.80
CA ALA A 326 27.58 -6.55 -15.61
C ALA A 326 26.75 -6.64 -14.31
N ALA A 327 25.62 -5.92 -14.24
CA ALA A 327 24.72 -6.01 -13.10
C ALA A 327 24.07 -7.40 -12.99
N ARG A 328 23.58 -7.96 -14.10
CA ARG A 328 23.01 -9.33 -14.13
C ARG A 328 24.02 -10.38 -13.69
N GLU A 329 25.27 -10.26 -14.11
CA GLU A 329 26.33 -11.18 -13.69
C GLU A 329 26.59 -11.10 -12.18
N ALA A 330 26.67 -9.89 -11.62
CA ALA A 330 26.86 -9.69 -10.18
C ALA A 330 25.72 -10.29 -9.35
N PHE A 331 24.45 -10.08 -9.74
CA PHE A 331 23.30 -10.67 -9.07
C PHE A 331 23.22 -12.20 -9.24
N SER A 332 23.63 -12.72 -10.41
CA SER A 332 23.79 -14.16 -10.62
C SER A 332 24.83 -14.75 -9.67
N SER A 333 25.96 -14.06 -9.46
CA SER A 333 26.98 -14.46 -8.49
C SER A 333 26.44 -14.43 -7.06
N LEU A 334 25.73 -13.36 -6.66
CA LEU A 334 25.10 -13.27 -5.34
C LEU A 334 24.14 -14.43 -5.11
N ARG A 335 23.29 -14.72 -6.08
CA ARG A 335 22.32 -15.83 -6.02
C ARG A 335 23.01 -17.17 -5.85
N ALA A 336 24.06 -17.45 -6.63
CA ALA A 336 24.81 -18.70 -6.54
C ALA A 336 25.45 -18.88 -5.15
N ASN A 337 26.08 -17.82 -4.64
CA ASN A 337 26.75 -17.79 -3.34
C ASN A 337 25.78 -17.92 -2.15
N MET A 338 24.60 -17.31 -2.24
CA MET A 338 23.56 -17.51 -1.23
C MET A 338 22.99 -18.94 -1.28
N THR A 339 22.83 -19.49 -2.49
CA THR A 339 22.30 -20.84 -2.67
C THR A 339 23.24 -21.91 -2.11
N SER A 340 24.57 -21.73 -2.22
CA SER A 340 25.55 -22.64 -1.60
C SER A 340 25.46 -22.66 -0.07
N GLU A 341 24.93 -21.60 0.54
CA GLU A 341 24.68 -21.48 1.99
C GLU A 341 23.23 -21.84 2.38
N GLY A 342 22.43 -22.37 1.44
CA GLY A 342 21.03 -22.75 1.70
C GLY A 342 20.07 -21.57 1.87
N LEU A 343 20.45 -20.39 1.39
CA LEU A 343 19.68 -19.16 1.42
C LEU A 343 19.15 -18.78 0.03
N LYS A 344 18.11 -17.94 0.00
CA LYS A 344 17.50 -17.37 -1.21
C LYS A 344 17.59 -15.84 -1.15
N LEU A 345 17.48 -15.16 -2.29
CA LEU A 345 17.49 -13.68 -2.32
C LEU A 345 16.40 -13.06 -1.43
N LYS A 346 15.24 -13.71 -1.29
CA LYS A 346 14.18 -13.26 -0.37
C LYS A 346 14.57 -13.26 1.11
N ASP A 347 15.63 -13.97 1.47
CA ASP A 347 16.17 -14.02 2.83
C ASP A 347 17.06 -12.79 3.13
N ILE A 348 17.39 -11.98 2.11
CA ILE A 348 18.07 -10.70 2.29
C ILE A 348 17.12 -9.71 2.98
N ILE A 349 17.65 -8.96 3.95
CA ILE A 349 16.91 -7.95 4.72
C ILE A 349 17.50 -6.54 4.56
N LEU A 350 18.80 -6.44 4.26
CA LEU A 350 19.49 -5.17 4.02
C LEU A 350 20.52 -5.34 2.89
N VAL A 351 20.60 -4.35 2.01
CA VAL A 351 21.60 -4.24 0.95
C VAL A 351 22.34 -2.90 1.08
N HIS A 352 23.66 -2.94 1.06
CA HIS A 352 24.50 -1.79 0.81
C HIS A 352 25.01 -1.87 -0.62
N LEU A 353 24.60 -0.91 -1.43
CA LEU A 353 25.00 -0.77 -2.83
C LEU A 353 25.97 0.40 -2.97
N TYR A 354 27.22 0.09 -3.26
CA TYR A 354 28.25 1.10 -3.50
C TYR A 354 28.47 1.24 -5.00
N MET A 355 28.31 2.43 -5.55
CA MET A 355 28.38 2.67 -7.00
C MET A 355 29.56 3.56 -7.35
N LYS A 356 30.18 3.33 -8.52
CA LYS A 356 31.24 4.21 -9.04
C LYS A 356 30.68 5.53 -9.55
N SER A 357 29.48 5.52 -10.13
CA SER A 357 28.80 6.71 -10.62
C SER A 357 27.28 6.58 -10.57
N MET A 358 26.59 7.61 -10.10
CA MET A 358 25.14 7.75 -10.13
C MET A 358 24.55 7.79 -11.55
N LYS A 359 25.38 7.97 -12.58
CA LYS A 359 24.94 7.88 -13.98
C LYS A 359 24.38 6.50 -14.32
N ASP A 360 24.86 5.45 -13.66
CA ASP A 360 24.42 4.08 -13.87
C ASP A 360 23.26 3.66 -12.94
N PHE A 361 22.75 4.57 -12.10
CA PHE A 361 21.73 4.30 -11.09
C PHE A 361 20.44 3.71 -11.67
N SER A 362 19.92 4.31 -12.75
CA SER A 362 18.69 3.82 -13.38
C SER A 362 18.87 2.43 -14.00
N VAL A 363 20.02 2.19 -14.64
CA VAL A 363 20.34 0.90 -15.27
C VAL A 363 20.46 -0.20 -14.22
N ILE A 364 21.19 0.05 -13.13
CA ILE A 364 21.36 -0.91 -12.04
C ILE A 364 20.03 -1.18 -11.31
N ASN A 365 19.22 -0.14 -11.07
CA ASN A 365 17.88 -0.32 -10.50
C ASN A 365 17.00 -1.21 -11.39
N SER A 366 17.05 -1.04 -12.71
CA SER A 366 16.25 -1.87 -13.62
C SER A 366 16.58 -3.37 -13.53
N VAL A 367 17.83 -3.72 -13.20
CA VAL A 367 18.22 -5.12 -12.96
C VAL A 367 17.82 -5.53 -11.55
N TYR A 368 18.12 -4.72 -10.54
CA TYR A 368 17.77 -4.95 -9.14
C TYR A 368 16.29 -5.32 -8.96
N GLU A 369 15.40 -4.57 -9.63
CA GLU A 369 13.95 -4.73 -9.58
C GLU A 369 13.46 -6.09 -10.10
N THR A 370 14.27 -6.77 -10.93
CA THR A 370 13.98 -8.13 -11.41
C THR A 370 14.46 -9.24 -10.48
N GLU A 371 15.30 -8.92 -9.49
CA GLU A 371 15.94 -9.89 -8.61
C GLU A 371 15.11 -10.19 -7.34
N PHE A 372 14.24 -9.24 -6.96
CA PHE A 372 13.41 -9.30 -5.76
C PHE A 372 11.91 -9.36 -6.09
N ASP A 373 11.12 -9.81 -5.12
CA ASP A 373 9.66 -9.80 -5.20
C ASP A 373 9.08 -8.46 -4.71
N LEU A 374 7.79 -8.41 -4.38
CA LEU A 374 7.12 -7.22 -3.82
C LEU A 374 7.63 -6.81 -2.43
N CYS A 375 8.54 -7.57 -1.82
CA CYS A 375 9.13 -7.31 -0.52
C CYS A 375 10.66 -7.28 -0.60
N PRO A 376 11.23 -6.35 -1.42
CA PRO A 376 12.67 -6.22 -1.55
C PRO A 376 13.32 -5.85 -0.20
N PRO A 377 14.63 -6.06 -0.01
CA PRO A 377 15.28 -5.65 1.22
C PRO A 377 15.33 -4.12 1.35
N ALA A 378 15.59 -3.64 2.57
CA ALA A 378 15.98 -2.26 2.76
C ALA A 378 17.32 -2.01 2.04
N ARG A 379 17.52 -0.83 1.48
CA ARG A 379 18.72 -0.53 0.69
C ARG A 379 19.33 0.81 1.05
N VAL A 380 20.65 0.81 1.25
CA VAL A 380 21.48 2.01 1.30
C VAL A 380 22.30 2.06 0.02
N CYS A 381 22.26 3.17 -0.70
CA CYS A 381 22.98 3.35 -1.96
C CYS A 381 23.87 4.59 -1.88
N VAL A 382 25.17 4.45 -2.17
CA VAL A 382 26.14 5.54 -2.05
C VAL A 382 27.11 5.52 -3.23
N GLU A 383 27.39 6.70 -3.81
CA GLU A 383 28.48 6.86 -4.78
C GLU A 383 29.82 6.98 -4.05
N ILE A 384 30.79 6.13 -4.39
CA ILE A 384 32.13 6.14 -3.80
C ILE A 384 33.22 5.91 -4.88
N PRO A 385 34.47 6.35 -4.64
CA PRO A 385 35.57 6.06 -5.56
C PRO A 385 35.90 4.56 -5.55
N LEU A 386 35.37 3.84 -6.53
CA LEU A 386 35.68 2.43 -6.78
C LEU A 386 36.87 2.28 -7.75
N PRO A 387 37.63 1.16 -7.68
CA PRO A 387 38.74 0.88 -8.58
C PRO A 387 38.35 0.93 -10.06
N ASP A 388 39.35 1.01 -10.93
CA ASP A 388 39.12 0.93 -12.36
C ASP A 388 38.61 -0.46 -12.78
N GLY A 389 37.65 -0.46 -13.70
CA GLY A 389 36.93 -1.66 -14.10
C GLY A 389 35.83 -2.11 -13.14
N VAL A 390 35.63 -1.49 -11.98
CA VAL A 390 34.51 -1.81 -11.06
C VAL A 390 33.37 -0.82 -11.25
N LEU A 391 32.15 -1.30 -11.53
CA LEU A 391 30.95 -0.47 -11.66
C LEU A 391 30.26 -0.23 -10.33
N PHE A 392 30.05 -1.32 -9.58
CA PHE A 392 29.44 -1.28 -8.26
C PHE A 392 29.84 -2.50 -7.43
N CYS A 393 29.65 -2.40 -6.13
CA CYS A 393 29.82 -3.49 -5.17
C CYS A 393 28.56 -3.60 -4.30
N ILE A 394 28.20 -4.84 -3.93
CA ILE A 394 27.10 -5.16 -3.03
C ILE A 394 27.64 -5.88 -1.79
N ASP A 395 27.26 -5.36 -0.63
CA ASP A 395 27.21 -6.12 0.61
C ASP A 395 25.74 -6.32 0.99
N CYS A 396 25.36 -7.49 1.48
CA CYS A 396 24.01 -7.73 1.94
C CYS A 396 23.96 -8.57 3.23
N LEU A 397 22.97 -8.25 4.06
CA LEU A 397 22.64 -9.00 5.26
C LEU A 397 21.43 -9.89 4.95
N ALA A 398 21.60 -11.20 5.17
CA ALA A 398 20.54 -12.18 5.10
C ALA A 398 20.15 -12.65 6.50
N HIS A 399 18.90 -13.10 6.65
CA HIS A 399 18.40 -13.67 7.89
C HIS A 399 17.47 -14.87 7.63
N LYS A 400 17.77 -16.00 8.29
CA LYS A 400 16.94 -17.20 8.29
C LYS A 400 17.21 -18.03 9.54
N TYR A 401 16.18 -18.35 10.33
CA TYR A 401 16.33 -19.25 11.48
C TYR A 401 16.81 -20.64 11.03
N SER A 402 17.71 -21.25 11.81
CA SER A 402 18.30 -22.57 11.49
C SER A 402 17.57 -23.76 12.11
N ILE A 403 16.60 -23.56 13.02
CA ILE A 403 16.08 -24.67 13.82
C ILE A 403 14.54 -24.61 13.85
N ALA A 404 13.93 -25.68 13.31
CA ALA A 404 12.58 -26.10 13.67
C ALA A 404 12.66 -26.72 15.08
N THR A 405 12.60 -25.88 16.10
CA THR A 405 12.28 -26.32 17.46
C THR A 405 10.83 -25.94 17.65
N ASP A 406 9.99 -26.95 17.79
CA ASP A 406 8.59 -26.83 18.14
C ASP A 406 8.41 -25.80 19.28
N ASP A 407 7.41 -24.94 19.12
CA ASP A 407 6.84 -24.01 20.12
C ASP A 407 7.44 -22.60 20.37
N VAL A 408 8.30 -22.06 19.49
CA VAL A 408 8.60 -20.60 19.53
C VAL A 408 8.05 -19.90 18.28
N LEU A 409 7.06 -19.04 18.48
CA LEU A 409 6.55 -18.07 17.48
C LEU A 409 7.75 -17.41 16.80
N HIS A 410 7.97 -17.71 15.53
CA HIS A 410 9.04 -17.10 14.76
C HIS A 410 8.79 -15.59 14.68
N ASP A 411 9.79 -14.79 15.02
CA ASP A 411 9.78 -13.37 14.71
C ASP A 411 9.72 -13.22 13.18
N GLU A 412 8.53 -12.93 12.69
CA GLU A 412 8.23 -12.87 11.27
C GLU A 412 8.96 -11.68 10.62
N LYS A 413 9.57 -11.88 9.44
CA LYS A 413 10.12 -10.78 8.63
C LYS A 413 8.96 -9.86 8.24
N LEU A 414 8.98 -8.64 8.77
CA LEU A 414 8.01 -7.59 8.47
C LEU A 414 8.65 -6.60 7.49
N VAL A 415 7.97 -6.29 6.39
CA VAL A 415 8.50 -5.42 5.34
C VAL A 415 7.56 -4.25 5.13
N MET A 416 8.12 -3.04 5.17
CA MET A 416 7.43 -1.82 4.77
C MET A 416 7.93 -1.40 3.39
N HIS A 417 7.11 -1.67 2.37
CA HIS A 417 7.33 -1.27 0.99
C HIS A 417 6.02 -0.71 0.43
N VAL A 418 5.90 0.62 0.49
CA VAL A 418 4.74 1.35 0.01
C VAL A 418 5.00 1.77 -1.43
N GLN A 419 4.15 1.36 -2.39
CA GLN A 419 4.27 1.77 -3.79
C GLN A 419 3.17 2.77 -4.19
N SER A 420 2.11 2.84 -3.40
CA SER A 420 1.01 3.78 -3.56
C SER A 420 1.36 5.19 -3.10
N ILE A 421 0.75 6.17 -3.77
CA ILE A 421 0.69 7.53 -3.24
C ILE A 421 -0.33 7.53 -2.10
N SER A 422 0.09 7.95 -0.91
CA SER A 422 -0.74 7.99 0.30
C SER A 422 -0.40 9.21 1.17
N HIS A 423 -1.28 9.57 2.11
CA HIS A 423 -1.02 10.62 3.09
C HIS A 423 -0.13 10.16 4.26
N TRP A 424 -0.06 8.84 4.50
CA TRP A 424 0.66 8.30 5.66
C TRP A 424 2.16 8.14 5.42
N ALA A 425 2.54 7.58 4.26
CA ALA A 425 3.93 7.40 3.90
C ALA A 425 4.16 7.66 2.41
N PRO A 426 5.29 8.28 2.05
CA PRO A 426 5.66 8.45 0.64
C PRO A 426 5.88 7.09 -0.01
N ALA A 427 5.54 6.99 -1.29
CA ALA A 427 5.91 5.84 -2.11
C ALA A 427 7.43 5.67 -2.10
N SER A 428 7.89 4.41 -2.10
CA SER A 428 9.31 4.11 -2.20
C SER A 428 9.84 4.66 -3.53
N ILE A 429 10.93 5.42 -3.45
CA ILE A 429 11.55 6.10 -4.60
C ILE A 429 12.23 5.10 -5.55
N GLY A 430 12.43 3.86 -5.11
CA GLY A 430 13.02 2.83 -5.95
C GLY A 430 12.65 1.42 -5.53
N PRO A 431 13.34 0.41 -6.10
CA PRO A 431 12.94 -1.00 -6.00
C PRO A 431 13.34 -1.64 -4.66
N TYR A 432 13.27 -0.90 -3.57
CA TYR A 432 13.71 -1.30 -2.24
C TYR A 432 12.69 -0.90 -1.17
N SER A 433 12.72 -1.59 -0.04
CA SER A 433 11.80 -1.33 1.06
C SER A 433 12.28 -0.15 1.91
N GLN A 434 11.33 0.63 2.42
CA GLN A 434 11.65 1.70 3.37
C GLN A 434 12.23 1.13 4.66
N SER A 435 11.68 -0.02 5.10
CA SER A 435 12.26 -0.77 6.21
C SER A 435 11.95 -2.25 6.16
N VAL A 436 12.79 -3.03 6.84
CA VAL A 436 12.58 -4.45 7.14
C VAL A 436 12.81 -4.66 8.63
N LYS A 437 11.84 -5.23 9.33
CA LYS A 437 11.95 -5.60 10.74
C LYS A 437 12.09 -7.12 10.87
N VAL A 438 13.06 -7.54 11.68
CA VAL A 438 13.31 -8.93 12.06
C VAL A 438 13.54 -8.97 13.56
N GLY A 439 12.64 -9.64 14.29
CA GLY A 439 12.60 -9.59 15.75
C GLY A 439 12.57 -8.16 16.27
N ASN A 440 13.55 -7.82 17.12
CA ASN A 440 13.65 -6.51 17.73
C ASN A 440 14.45 -5.48 16.89
N PHE A 441 14.99 -5.88 15.73
CA PHE A 441 15.80 -5.01 14.88
C PHE A 441 14.99 -4.51 13.68
N CYS A 442 15.11 -3.21 13.40
CA CYS A 442 14.56 -2.59 12.20
C CYS A 442 15.71 -2.06 11.36
N TYR A 443 15.73 -2.44 10.09
CA TYR A 443 16.70 -2.03 9.08
C TYR A 443 16.01 -1.04 8.15
N PHE A 444 16.63 0.11 7.91
CA PHE A 444 16.05 1.19 7.13
C PHE A 444 16.81 1.40 5.82
N MET A 445 16.10 1.88 4.81
CA MET A 445 16.75 2.41 3.62
C MET A 445 17.59 3.65 3.94
N GLY A 446 18.57 3.95 3.11
CA GLY A 446 19.28 5.22 3.16
C GLY A 446 18.39 6.37 2.68
N THR A 447 18.51 7.54 3.32
CA THR A 447 18.02 8.81 2.78
C THR A 447 18.99 9.30 1.71
N VAL A 448 18.49 9.58 0.51
CA VAL A 448 19.27 10.17 -0.59
C VAL A 448 19.24 11.68 -0.47
#